data_AF-A0A3C1C0P7-F1
#
_entry.id   AF-A0A3C1C0P7-F1
#
_cell.length_a   1.000
_cell.length_b   1.000
_cell.length_c   1.000
_cell.angle_alpha   90.00
_cell.angle_beta   90.00
_cell.angle_gamma   90.00
#
_symmetry.space_group_name_H-M   'P 1'
#
loop_
_entity.id
_entity.type
_entity.pdbx_description
1 polymer ?
#
loop_
_entity_poly.entity_id
_entity_poly.type
_entity_poly.pdbx_seq_one_letter_code
_entity_poly.pdbx_strand_id
1 'polypeptide(L)'
;MIPSVLIIIRRGEDPAKCTVRPLRGTPGLDFLPYPLRHKPDLSLHLLLAPDALPLTPADAGRPLLLLDASWRHAATMRKAVEPIEARSIPPGWQTAYPR
;
A
#
# COMPACT_ATOMS: atom_id res chain seq x y z
N MET A 1 14.77 11.66 -7.68
CA MET A 1 13.35 11.90 -7.30
C MET A 1 12.99 10.80 -6.31
N ILE A 2 12.52 11.15 -5.12
CA ILE A 2 12.14 10.14 -4.11
C ILE A 2 10.87 9.44 -4.63
N PRO A 3 10.85 8.11 -4.80
CA PRO A 3 9.64 7.42 -5.24
C PRO A 3 8.54 7.65 -4.21
N SER A 4 7.41 8.21 -4.64
CA SER A 4 6.27 8.45 -3.77
C SER A 4 5.53 7.14 -3.51
N VAL A 5 5.27 6.87 -2.24
CA VAL A 5 4.46 5.75 -1.79
C VAL A 5 3.18 6.29 -1.20
N LEU A 6 2.05 5.91 -1.80
CA LEU A 6 0.73 6.24 -1.31
C LEU A 6 0.22 5.10 -0.43
N ILE A 7 -0.25 5.42 0.77
CA ILE A 7 -0.76 4.46 1.73
C ILE A 7 -2.22 4.81 2.02
N ILE A 8 -3.14 3.92 1.68
CA ILE A 8 -4.55 4.06 2.03
C ILE A 8 -4.79 3.31 3.34
N ILE A 9 -5.14 4.04 4.40
CA ILE A 9 -5.34 3.50 5.75
C ILE A 9 -6.83 3.40 6.06
N ARG A 10 -7.28 2.22 6.49
CA ARG A 10 -8.64 2.02 7.00
C ARG A 10 -8.89 2.81 8.28
N ARG A 11 -10.00 3.56 8.35
CA ARG A 11 -10.47 4.16 9.60
C ARG A 11 -11.01 3.10 10.57
N GLY A 12 -10.79 3.34 11.87
CA GLY A 12 -11.30 2.48 12.94
C GLY A 12 -10.42 1.28 13.28
N GLU A 13 -9.22 1.19 12.69
CA GLU A 13 -8.18 0.28 13.16
C GLU A 13 -7.52 0.83 14.44
N ASP A 14 -7.17 -0.07 15.35
CA ASP A 14 -6.50 0.29 16.61
C ASP A 14 -5.19 1.02 16.29
N PRO A 15 -5.07 2.31 16.64
CA PRO A 15 -3.87 3.10 16.36
C PRO A 15 -2.59 2.48 16.92
N ALA A 16 -2.69 1.75 18.04
CA ALA A 16 -1.55 1.14 18.71
C ALA A 16 -1.01 -0.10 17.98
N LYS A 17 -1.82 -0.71 17.11
CA LYS A 17 -1.46 -1.91 16.33
C LYS A 17 -1.07 -1.59 14.88
N CYS A 18 -1.39 -0.39 14.40
CA CYS A 18 -1.04 0.07 13.07
C CYS A 18 0.43 0.55 13.05
N THR A 19 1.33 -0.31 12.58
CA THR A 19 2.78 -0.03 12.46
C THR A 19 3.09 0.98 11.35
N VAL A 20 2.13 1.26 10.47
CA VAL A 20 2.27 2.18 9.34
C VAL A 20 1.94 3.63 9.75
N ARG A 21 1.11 3.82 10.78
CA ARG A 21 0.69 5.15 11.23
C ARG A 21 1.84 6.03 11.76
N PRO A 22 2.86 5.52 12.47
CA PRO A 22 4.03 6.29 12.87
C PRO A 22 4.85 6.84 11.70
N LEU A 23 4.70 6.30 10.49
CA LEU A 23 5.43 6.75 9.30
C LEU A 23 4.87 8.06 8.71
N ARG A 24 3.77 8.62 9.26
CA ARG A 24 3.20 9.90 8.81
C ARG A 24 4.22 11.04 8.96
N GLY A 25 4.34 11.85 7.91
CA GLY A 25 5.30 12.95 7.86
C GLY A 25 6.68 12.55 7.33
N THR A 26 6.90 11.27 7.04
CA THR A 26 8.12 10.82 6.35
C THR A 26 8.10 11.31 4.90
N PRO A 27 9.15 11.99 4.41
CA PRO A 27 9.24 12.43 3.02
C PRO A 27 9.09 11.26 2.04
N GLY A 28 8.22 11.42 1.04
CA GLY A 28 7.93 10.37 0.06
C GLY A 28 6.84 9.38 0.48
N LEU A 29 6.23 9.52 1.68
CA LEU A 29 5.07 8.75 2.09
C LEU A 29 3.82 9.63 2.22
N ASP A 30 2.81 9.34 1.41
CA ASP A 30 1.51 9.99 1.43
C ASP A 30 0.44 9.08 2.02
N PHE A 31 -0.53 9.67 2.72
CA PHE A 31 -1.55 8.92 3.45
C PHE A 31 -2.96 9.38 3.12
N LEU A 32 -3.81 8.46 2.67
CA LEU A 32 -5.24 8.72 2.44
C LEU A 32 -6.12 7.85 3.37
N PRO A 33 -7.18 8.42 3.98
CA PRO A 33 -8.10 7.63 4.79
C PRO A 33 -9.10 6.85 3.91
N TYR A 34 -9.44 5.62 4.31
CA TYR A 34 -10.55 4.84 3.78
C TYR A 34 -11.75 4.84 4.76
N PRO A 35 -13.02 4.99 4.30
CA PRO A 35 -13.47 5.01 2.90
C PRO A 35 -13.02 6.25 2.12
N LEU A 36 -12.68 6.04 0.84
CA LEU A 36 -12.30 7.11 -0.08
C LEU A 36 -13.53 7.96 -0.41
N ARG A 37 -13.41 9.29 -0.30
CA ARG A 37 -14.47 10.22 -0.73
C ARG A 37 -14.56 10.30 -2.25
N HIS A 38 -13.40 10.27 -2.91
CA HIS A 38 -13.24 10.25 -4.37
C HIS A 38 -12.15 9.24 -4.71
N LYS A 39 -12.25 8.59 -5.88
CA LYS A 39 -11.20 7.69 -6.35
C LYS A 39 -9.99 8.53 -6.78
N PRO A 40 -8.80 8.35 -6.15
CA PRO A 40 -7.60 9.07 -6.57
C PRO A 40 -7.15 8.58 -7.95
N ASP A 41 -6.40 9.42 -8.67
CA ASP A 41 -5.71 8.98 -9.87
C ASP A 41 -4.56 8.06 -9.49
N LEU A 42 -4.68 6.79 -9.89
CA LEU A 42 -3.73 5.73 -9.58
C LEU A 42 -3.10 5.13 -10.86
N SER A 43 -3.26 5.79 -12.01
CA SER A 43 -2.84 5.23 -13.31
C SER A 43 -1.36 4.90 -13.41
N LEU A 44 -0.51 5.59 -12.64
CA LEU A 44 0.94 5.33 -12.60
C LEU A 44 1.36 4.43 -11.42
N HIS A 45 0.46 4.15 -10.49
CA HIS A 45 0.77 3.44 -9.27
C HIS A 45 0.81 1.93 -9.47
N LEU A 46 1.67 1.28 -8.70
CA LEU A 46 1.72 -0.16 -8.52
C LEU A 46 1.18 -0.54 -7.15
N LEU A 47 0.12 -1.36 -7.12
CA LEU A 47 -0.39 -1.92 -5.88
C LEU A 47 0.56 -3.00 -5.37
N LEU A 48 1.06 -2.85 -4.14
CA LEU A 48 1.70 -3.96 -3.45
C LEU A 48 0.64 -4.95 -2.95
N ALA A 49 0.65 -6.16 -3.51
CA ALA A 49 -0.26 -7.24 -3.17
C ALA A 49 0.48 -8.59 -3.10
N PRO A 50 0.21 -9.44 -2.08
CA PRO A 50 0.95 -10.69 -1.87
C PRO A 50 0.73 -11.73 -2.97
N ASP A 51 -0.40 -11.67 -3.66
CA ASP A 51 -0.85 -12.61 -4.70
C ASP A 51 -0.42 -12.21 -6.13
N ALA A 52 0.42 -11.19 -6.28
CA ALA A 52 0.84 -10.65 -7.57
C ALA A 52 2.24 -11.12 -8.01
N LEU A 53 2.61 -10.82 -9.26
CA LEU A 53 3.97 -11.06 -9.77
C LEU A 53 5.01 -10.21 -9.00
N PRO A 54 6.20 -10.74 -8.69
CA PRO A 54 7.22 -9.99 -7.97
C PRO A 54 7.62 -8.69 -8.66
N LEU A 55 7.94 -7.67 -7.87
CA LEU A 55 8.62 -6.47 -8.37
C LEU A 55 9.91 -6.84 -9.10
N THR A 56 10.13 -6.17 -10.22
CA THR A 56 11.34 -6.31 -11.03
C THR A 56 12.06 -4.97 -11.17
N PRO A 57 13.33 -4.93 -11.60
CA PRO A 57 14.01 -3.68 -11.91
C PRO A 57 13.30 -2.81 -12.95
N ALA A 58 12.45 -3.40 -13.81
CA ALA A 58 11.66 -2.66 -14.79
C ALA A 58 10.54 -1.82 -14.16
N ASP A 59 10.16 -2.11 -12.92
CA ASP A 59 9.15 -1.35 -12.17
C ASP A 59 9.76 -0.11 -11.47
N ALA A 60 11.07 0.12 -11.61
CA ALA A 60 11.77 1.22 -10.97
C ALA A 60 11.20 2.59 -11.38
N GLY A 61 11.10 3.51 -10.41
CA GLY A 61 10.57 4.86 -10.61
C GLY A 61 9.04 4.95 -10.65
N ARG A 62 8.31 3.82 -10.64
CA ARG A 62 6.85 3.83 -10.52
C ARG A 62 6.45 4.02 -9.06
N PRO A 63 5.47 4.90 -8.75
CA PRO A 63 4.99 5.08 -7.39
C PRO A 63 4.29 3.81 -6.90
N LEU A 64 4.38 3.56 -5.60
CA LEU A 64 3.76 2.39 -4.97
C LEU A 64 2.46 2.78 -4.26
N LEU A 65 1.50 1.87 -4.25
CA LEU A 65 0.28 1.95 -3.47
C LEU A 65 0.25 0.80 -2.45
N LEU A 66 0.02 1.12 -1.19
CA LEU A 66 -0.22 0.14 -0.12
C LEU A 66 -1.61 0.33 0.46
N LEU A 67 -2.25 -0.79 0.79
CA LEU A 67 -3.52 -0.83 1.53
C LEU A 67 -3.24 -1.31 2.95
N ASP A 68 -3.41 -0.43 3.92
CA ASP A 68 -3.24 -0.76 5.34
C ASP A 68 -4.60 -1.04 5.97
N ALA A 69 -4.87 -2.33 6.16
CA ALA A 69 -6.05 -2.86 6.80
C ALA A 69 -5.88 -4.33 7.16
N SER A 70 -6.74 -4.85 8.03
CA SER A 70 -6.86 -6.30 8.22
C SER A 70 -7.24 -7.03 6.92
N TRP A 71 -6.84 -8.30 6.78
CA TRP A 71 -7.09 -9.13 5.58
C TRP A 71 -8.55 -9.11 5.10
N ARG A 72 -9.50 -9.17 6.05
CA ARG A 72 -10.94 -9.11 5.76
C ARG A 72 -11.32 -7.82 5.01
N HIS A 73 -10.69 -6.71 5.36
CA HIS A 73 -11.01 -5.38 4.82
C HIS A 73 -10.16 -4.99 3.61
N ALA A 74 -8.94 -5.52 3.51
CA ALA A 74 -8.05 -5.31 2.37
C ALA A 74 -8.73 -5.69 1.05
N ALA A 75 -9.51 -6.79 1.02
CA ALA A 75 -10.27 -7.20 -0.16
C ALA A 75 -11.30 -6.14 -0.61
N THR A 76 -12.00 -5.50 0.32
CA THR A 76 -12.95 -4.41 0.01
C THR A 76 -12.23 -3.15 -0.46
N MET A 77 -11.09 -2.82 0.14
CA MET A 77 -10.28 -1.67 -0.26
C MET A 77 -9.67 -1.85 -1.64
N ARG A 78 -9.21 -3.07 -1.97
CA ARG A 78 -8.68 -3.42 -3.29
C ARG A 78 -9.71 -3.16 -4.40
N LYS A 79 -10.96 -3.59 -4.21
CA LYS A 79 -12.06 -3.30 -5.15
C LYS A 79 -12.31 -1.81 -5.36
N ALA A 80 -12.01 -0.96 -4.37
CA ALA A 80 -12.21 0.49 -4.48
C ALA A 80 -11.12 1.20 -5.29
N VAL A 81 -9.95 0.57 -5.46
CA VAL A 81 -8.82 1.13 -6.21
C VAL A 81 -8.66 0.49 -7.59
N GLU A 82 -9.23 -0.69 -7.81
CA GLU A 82 -9.24 -1.37 -9.10
C GLU A 82 -9.94 -0.56 -10.21
N PRO A 83 -9.49 -0.68 -11.48
CA PRO A 83 -8.36 -1.49 -11.93
C PRO A 83 -7.01 -0.82 -11.61
N ILE A 84 -6.02 -1.61 -11.19
CA ILE A 84 -4.64 -1.18 -10.96
C ILE A 84 -3.69 -2.36 -11.15
N GLU A 85 -2.50 -2.13 -11.70
CA GLU A 85 -1.48 -3.17 -11.79
C GLU A 85 -0.92 -3.48 -10.41
N ALA A 86 -0.73 -4.77 -10.12
CA ALA A 86 -0.25 -5.23 -8.84
C ALA A 86 1.11 -5.92 -8.96
N ARG A 87 1.94 -5.77 -7.92
CA ARG A 87 3.21 -6.46 -7.75
C ARG A 87 3.37 -6.97 -6.32
N SER A 88 4.10 -8.06 -6.14
CA SER A 88 4.44 -8.59 -4.82
C SER A 88 5.86 -8.21 -4.42
N ILE A 89 6.16 -8.30 -3.13
CA ILE A 89 7.52 -8.19 -2.62
C ILE A 89 8.31 -9.41 -3.13
N PRO A 90 9.51 -9.23 -3.69
CA PRO A 90 10.35 -10.35 -4.13
C PRO A 90 10.57 -11.39 -3.03
N PRO A 91 10.83 -12.66 -3.37
CA PRO A 91 11.19 -13.66 -2.37
C PRO A 91 12.55 -13.33 -1.72
N GLY A 92 12.84 -13.96 -0.58
CA GLY A 92 14.13 -13.82 0.13
C GLY A 92 14.12 -12.80 1.28
N TRP A 93 13.00 -12.13 1.53
CA TRP A 93 12.82 -11.27 2.70
C TRP A 93 12.19 -12.05 3.85
N GLN A 94 12.76 -11.89 5.04
CA GLN A 94 12.21 -12.43 6.29
C GLN A 94 11.61 -11.30 7.12
N THR A 95 10.40 -11.51 7.66
CA THR A 95 9.79 -10.52 8.55
C THR A 95 10.62 -10.36 9.81
N ALA A 96 10.97 -9.12 10.15
CA ALA A 96 11.57 -8.80 11.45
C ALA A 96 10.53 -8.73 12.59
N TYR A 97 9.24 -8.73 12.24
CA TYR A 97 8.16 -8.70 13.21
C TYR A 97 8.06 -10.05 13.95
N PRO A 98 8.15 -10.09 15.29
CA PRO A 98 7.90 -11.32 16.04
C PRO A 98 6.42 -11.68 15.86
N ARG A 99 6.16 -12.82 15.23
CA ARG A 99 4.81 -13.35 15.02
C ARG A 99 4.53 -14.48 16.00
#